data_AF-A0A453DZ67-F1
#
_entry.id   AF-A0A453DZ67-F1
#
_cell.length_a   1.000
_cell.length_b   1.000
_cell.length_c   1.000
_cell.angle_alpha   90.00
_cell.angle_beta   90.00
_cell.angle_gamma   90.00
#
_symmetry.space_group_name_H-M   'P 1'
#
loop_
_entity.id
_entity.type
_entity.pdbx_description
1 polymer ?
#
loop_
_entity_poly.entity_id
_entity_poly.type
_entity_poly.pdbx_seq_one_letter_code
_entity_poly.pdbx_strand_id
1 'polypeptide(L)'
;IAKWVLSFQVHPEANVNLDNGQFYGFCGSRTTKFPSNLVKDPCHNGSHLASTYSALATLKIVGYDVLNLDSKVLLLSMKKLQQPDGSFMPTHIGAETDLRFVYCAAAICSMLKDWSGMDKEKAKEYILNCQSYDGGFGMVPGSESHGGGTFCAVAALYLMGFIQVDLASNSRESAPIDVQLLLEWCLQRQAADGGFQGRRNKPSDTCYAFWIGGVLKMIGAYHLIDHGALQEFLLTCQTCYGGFSKFPDDELPDIYHSYYGLAALSLLGEEEVEPLCAELGIIAAAL
;
A
#
# COMPACT_ATOMS: atom_id res chain seq x y z
N ILE A 1 -19.41 -4.28 -11.38
CA ILE A 1 -18.29 -3.47 -10.81
C ILE A 1 -17.10 -3.42 -11.77
N ALA A 2 -16.56 -4.55 -12.25
CA ALA A 2 -15.40 -4.58 -13.16
C ALA A 2 -15.50 -3.61 -14.36
N LYS A 3 -16.60 -3.64 -15.14
CA LYS A 3 -16.82 -2.71 -16.27
C LYS A 3 -16.73 -1.22 -15.86
N TRP A 4 -17.19 -0.89 -14.65
CA TRP A 4 -17.11 0.48 -14.14
C TRP A 4 -15.66 0.85 -13.83
N VAL A 5 -14.89 -0.02 -13.14
CA VAL A 5 -13.46 0.20 -12.85
C VAL A 5 -12.65 0.32 -14.15
N LEU A 6 -12.86 -0.60 -15.10
CA LEU A 6 -12.19 -0.58 -16.41
C LEU A 6 -12.42 0.72 -17.18
N SER A 7 -13.57 1.39 -16.99
CA SER A 7 -13.83 2.70 -17.62
C SER A 7 -12.93 3.84 -17.12
N PHE A 8 -12.20 3.65 -16.02
CA PHE A 8 -11.21 4.60 -15.51
C PHE A 8 -9.82 4.39 -16.07
N GLN A 9 -9.56 3.27 -16.76
CA GLN A 9 -8.29 3.08 -17.45
C GLN A 9 -8.11 4.17 -18.51
N VAL A 10 -6.89 4.68 -18.59
CA VAL A 10 -6.48 5.64 -19.60
C VAL A 10 -5.71 4.89 -20.67
N HIS A 11 -6.13 5.09 -21.92
CA HIS A 11 -5.47 4.51 -23.09
C HIS A 11 -4.83 5.63 -23.92
N PRO A 12 -3.71 5.36 -24.59
CA PRO A 12 -3.15 6.30 -25.56
C PRO A 12 -4.13 6.50 -26.71
N GLU A 13 -4.20 7.72 -27.24
CA GLU A 13 -4.96 7.98 -28.47
C GLU A 13 -4.29 7.29 -29.67
N ALA A 14 -5.08 6.99 -30.71
CA ALA A 14 -4.57 6.37 -31.91
C ALA A 14 -3.45 7.22 -32.54
N ASN A 15 -2.29 6.60 -32.80
CA ASN A 15 -1.08 7.20 -33.38
C ASN A 15 -0.24 8.13 -32.48
N VAL A 16 -0.47 8.14 -31.16
CA VAL A 16 0.37 8.92 -30.23
C VAL A 16 1.69 8.20 -29.97
N ASN A 17 2.79 8.98 -29.97
CA ASN A 17 4.09 8.50 -29.53
C ASN A 17 4.05 8.17 -28.03
N LEU A 18 4.32 6.91 -27.66
CA LEU A 18 4.39 6.44 -26.27
C LEU A 18 5.54 7.10 -25.47
N ASP A 19 6.40 7.85 -26.14
CA ASP A 19 7.44 8.70 -25.55
C ASP A 19 7.00 10.12 -25.21
N ASN A 20 5.69 10.41 -25.24
CA ASN A 20 5.14 11.70 -24.79
C ASN A 20 5.22 11.94 -23.27
N GLY A 21 5.84 11.02 -22.52
CA GLY A 21 6.03 11.12 -21.08
C GLY A 21 4.77 10.85 -20.25
N GLN A 22 3.62 10.61 -20.86
CA GLN A 22 2.38 10.39 -20.11
C GLN A 22 2.36 9.02 -19.42
N PHE A 23 1.62 8.97 -18.30
CA PHE A 23 1.31 7.73 -17.58
C PHE A 23 -0.08 7.23 -17.97
N TYR A 24 -0.20 5.94 -18.32
CA TYR A 24 -1.45 5.31 -18.77
C TYR A 24 -1.92 4.23 -17.79
N GLY A 25 -2.33 4.69 -16.62
CA GLY A 25 -2.87 3.85 -15.55
C GLY A 25 -4.39 4.00 -15.44
N PHE A 26 -4.87 4.09 -14.20
CA PHE A 26 -6.26 4.42 -13.90
C PHE A 26 -6.38 5.79 -13.25
N CYS A 27 -7.47 6.50 -13.57
CA CYS A 27 -7.84 7.73 -12.88
C CYS A 27 -8.58 7.44 -11.57
N GLY A 28 -8.39 8.28 -10.55
CA GLY A 28 -9.18 8.21 -9.31
C GLY A 28 -10.61 8.75 -9.45
N SER A 29 -10.88 9.57 -10.48
CA SER A 29 -12.20 10.16 -10.73
C SER A 29 -12.46 10.34 -12.22
N ARG A 30 -13.73 10.45 -12.62
CA ARG A 30 -14.11 10.88 -13.98
C ARG A 30 -14.00 12.39 -14.14
N THR A 31 -14.01 13.15 -13.05
CA THR A 31 -13.87 14.61 -13.09
C THR A 31 -12.52 15.04 -13.65
N THR A 32 -11.48 14.21 -13.50
CA THR A 32 -10.14 14.45 -14.06
C THR A 32 -10.07 14.23 -15.58
N LYS A 33 -11.12 13.65 -16.19
CA LYS A 33 -11.21 13.42 -17.65
C LYS A 33 -11.87 14.58 -18.40
N PHE A 34 -12.42 15.59 -17.71
CA PHE A 34 -13.03 16.75 -18.36
C PHE A 34 -12.01 17.88 -18.50
N PRO A 35 -11.69 18.31 -19.73
CA PRO A 35 -10.87 19.50 -19.92
C PRO A 35 -11.62 20.72 -19.39
N SER A 36 -10.94 21.53 -18.57
CA SER A 36 -11.45 22.85 -18.23
C SER A 36 -11.29 23.74 -19.48
N ASN A 37 -12.40 24.27 -20.01
CA ASN A 37 -12.39 25.25 -21.11
C ASN A 37 -11.59 26.54 -20.79
N LEU A 38 -11.11 26.67 -19.55
CA LEU A 38 -10.33 27.81 -19.03
C LEU A 38 -8.81 27.56 -18.99
N VAL A 39 -8.33 26.33 -19.27
CA VAL A 39 -6.91 25.98 -19.14
C VAL A 39 -6.31 25.76 -20.53
N LYS A 40 -5.32 26.59 -20.90
CA LYS A 40 -4.56 26.51 -22.15
C LYS A 40 -3.52 25.38 -22.18
N ASP A 41 -3.26 24.74 -21.04
CA ASP A 41 -2.29 23.65 -20.90
C ASP A 41 -2.91 22.28 -21.26
N PRO A 42 -2.10 21.31 -21.73
CA PRO A 42 -2.58 19.96 -22.03
C PRO A 42 -3.30 19.38 -20.81
N CYS A 43 -4.56 19.01 -20.97
CA CYS A 43 -5.31 18.32 -19.93
C CYS A 43 -4.57 17.02 -19.58
N HIS A 44 -3.98 16.96 -18.40
CA HIS A 44 -3.39 15.74 -17.86
C HIS A 44 -4.43 14.62 -17.94
N ASN A 45 -4.01 13.44 -18.39
CA ASN A 45 -4.93 12.32 -18.62
C ASN A 45 -5.55 11.74 -17.32
N GLY A 46 -5.10 12.23 -16.16
CA GLY A 46 -5.67 11.93 -14.84
C GLY A 46 -5.17 10.63 -14.22
N SER A 47 -4.23 9.92 -14.86
CA SER A 47 -3.70 8.66 -14.33
C SER A 47 -2.86 8.89 -13.08
N HIS A 48 -3.08 8.07 -12.06
CA HIS A 48 -2.37 8.14 -10.80
C HIS A 48 -1.97 6.76 -10.30
N LEU A 49 -0.76 6.62 -9.76
CA LEU A 49 -0.21 5.32 -9.39
C LEU A 49 -1.02 4.63 -8.29
N ALA A 50 -1.41 5.37 -7.24
CA ALA A 50 -2.29 4.86 -6.19
C ALA A 50 -3.67 4.42 -6.74
N SER A 51 -4.28 5.19 -7.64
CA SER A 51 -5.55 4.81 -8.27
C SER A 51 -5.41 3.57 -9.15
N THR A 52 -4.25 3.38 -9.78
CA THR A 52 -3.92 2.19 -10.57
C THR A 52 -3.82 0.95 -9.68
N TYR A 53 -3.14 1.04 -8.54
CA TYR A 53 -3.14 -0.01 -7.52
C TYR A 53 -4.57 -0.34 -7.07
N SER A 54 -5.35 0.66 -6.64
CA SER A 54 -6.73 0.45 -6.16
C SER A 54 -7.63 -0.17 -7.23
N ALA A 55 -7.47 0.22 -8.50
CA ALA A 55 -8.24 -0.36 -9.60
C ALA A 55 -7.92 -1.84 -9.82
N LEU A 56 -6.64 -2.21 -9.84
CA LEU A 56 -6.23 -3.62 -9.99
C LEU A 56 -6.68 -4.46 -8.78
N ALA A 57 -6.49 -3.95 -7.56
CA ALA A 57 -6.97 -4.59 -6.33
C ALA A 57 -8.49 -4.83 -6.40
N THR A 58 -9.26 -3.81 -6.78
CA THR A 58 -10.72 -3.93 -6.94
C THR A 58 -11.10 -4.96 -8.01
N LEU A 59 -10.41 -4.97 -9.15
CA LEU A 59 -10.65 -5.93 -10.23
C LEU A 59 -10.41 -7.37 -9.76
N LYS A 60 -9.30 -7.62 -9.05
CA LYS A 60 -9.01 -8.94 -8.47
C LYS A 60 -10.07 -9.35 -7.45
N ILE A 61 -10.45 -8.46 -6.53
CA ILE A 61 -11.49 -8.74 -5.51
C ILE A 61 -12.83 -9.13 -6.16
N VAL A 62 -13.22 -8.50 -7.27
CA VAL A 62 -14.49 -8.83 -7.97
C VAL A 62 -14.36 -9.99 -8.97
N GLY A 63 -13.25 -10.73 -8.95
CA GLY A 63 -13.02 -11.91 -9.78
C GLY A 63 -12.69 -11.61 -11.24
N TYR A 64 -12.25 -10.39 -11.57
CA TYR A 64 -11.75 -10.08 -12.91
C TYR A 64 -10.29 -10.51 -13.04
N ASP A 65 -9.99 -11.33 -14.04
CA ASP A 65 -8.62 -11.71 -14.37
C ASP A 65 -7.88 -10.52 -15.00
N VAL A 66 -7.06 -9.86 -14.19
CA VAL A 66 -6.25 -8.69 -14.56
C VAL A 66 -5.21 -8.99 -15.64
N LEU A 67 -4.90 -10.27 -15.92
CA LEU A 67 -4.01 -10.65 -17.02
C LEU A 67 -4.64 -10.42 -18.40
N ASN A 68 -5.97 -10.22 -18.47
CA ASN A 68 -6.66 -9.83 -19.70
C ASN A 68 -6.52 -8.33 -20.01
N LEU A 69 -5.88 -7.53 -19.15
CA LEU A 69 -5.59 -6.13 -19.43
C LEU A 69 -4.40 -6.03 -20.39
N ASP A 70 -4.47 -5.12 -21.35
CA ASP A 70 -3.27 -4.65 -22.04
C ASP A 70 -2.45 -3.78 -21.07
N SER A 71 -1.60 -4.44 -20.29
CA SER A 71 -0.75 -3.84 -19.27
C SER A 71 0.57 -3.31 -19.83
N LYS A 72 0.90 -3.58 -21.10
CA LYS A 72 2.19 -3.21 -21.68
C LYS A 72 2.42 -1.71 -21.64
N VAL A 73 1.43 -0.94 -22.08
CA VAL A 73 1.51 0.53 -22.07
C VAL A 73 1.50 1.08 -20.64
N LEU A 74 0.73 0.46 -19.74
CA LEU A 74 0.70 0.81 -18.32
C LEU A 74 2.10 0.66 -17.70
N LEU A 75 2.74 -0.51 -17.86
CA LEU A 75 4.05 -0.80 -17.27
C LEU A 75 5.17 0.04 -17.91
N LEU A 76 5.18 0.18 -19.24
CA LEU A 76 6.17 1.01 -19.94
C LEU A 76 6.10 2.47 -19.50
N SER A 77 4.89 3.00 -19.32
CA SER A 77 4.71 4.38 -18.87
C SER A 77 4.94 4.54 -17.36
N MET A 78 4.57 3.55 -16.54
CA MET A 78 4.88 3.51 -15.10
C MET A 78 6.38 3.53 -14.84
N LYS A 79 7.17 2.81 -15.65
CA LYS A 79 8.64 2.80 -15.53
C LYS A 79 9.25 4.20 -15.61
N LYS A 80 8.65 5.10 -16.40
CA LYS A 80 9.10 6.49 -16.56
C LYS A 80 8.82 7.36 -15.33
N LEU A 81 7.99 6.87 -14.40
CA LEU A 81 7.74 7.54 -13.11
C LEU A 81 8.81 7.24 -12.07
N GLN A 82 9.66 6.24 -12.30
CA GLN A 82 10.77 5.94 -11.39
C GLN A 82 11.86 6.99 -11.52
N GLN A 83 12.27 7.54 -10.38
CA GLN A 83 13.28 8.57 -10.27
C GLN A 83 14.70 7.99 -10.22
N PRO A 84 15.74 8.80 -10.47
CA PRO A 84 17.12 8.33 -10.43
C PRO A 84 17.54 7.70 -9.10
N ASP A 85 16.96 8.16 -7.99
CA ASP A 85 17.20 7.65 -6.63
C ASP A 85 16.43 6.37 -6.29
N GLY A 86 15.56 5.90 -7.19
CA GLY A 86 14.73 4.71 -7.02
C GLY A 86 13.31 4.96 -6.52
N SER A 87 13.00 6.19 -6.08
CA SER A 87 11.64 6.59 -5.70
C SER A 87 10.69 6.61 -6.90
N PHE A 88 9.38 6.73 -6.65
CA PHE A 88 8.38 6.84 -7.70
C PHE A 88 7.57 8.12 -7.54
N MET A 89 7.31 8.78 -8.66
CA MET A 89 6.27 9.81 -8.74
C MET A 89 4.91 9.15 -8.96
N PRO A 90 3.82 9.73 -8.45
CA PRO A 90 2.47 9.21 -8.68
C PRO A 90 1.93 9.51 -10.07
N THR A 91 2.41 10.58 -10.71
CA THR A 91 1.99 11.06 -12.03
C THR A 91 3.20 11.59 -12.80
N HIS A 92 3.05 11.77 -14.11
CA HIS A 92 4.13 12.22 -14.98
C HIS A 92 4.43 13.73 -14.91
N ILE A 93 3.59 14.53 -14.24
CA ILE A 93 3.67 16.00 -14.29
C ILE A 93 4.44 16.62 -13.11
N GLY A 94 4.87 15.85 -12.12
CA GLY A 94 5.36 16.42 -10.86
C GLY A 94 4.43 16.10 -9.71
N ALA A 95 4.97 15.57 -8.61
CA ALA A 95 4.31 15.39 -7.32
C ALA A 95 5.34 14.92 -6.28
N GLU A 96 4.90 14.64 -5.06
CA GLU A 96 5.73 14.04 -4.03
C GLU A 96 6.25 12.65 -4.42
N THR A 97 7.42 12.29 -3.91
CA THR A 97 8.03 10.97 -4.11
C THR A 97 8.27 10.34 -2.74
N ASP A 98 7.55 9.26 -2.45
CA ASP A 98 7.65 8.57 -1.17
C ASP A 98 7.34 7.08 -1.30
N LEU A 99 7.50 6.34 -0.19
CA LEU A 99 7.32 4.90 -0.13
C LEU A 99 5.94 4.41 -0.59
N ARG A 100 4.87 5.22 -0.53
CA ARG A 100 3.53 4.81 -1.01
C ARG A 100 3.58 4.44 -2.48
N PHE A 101 4.33 5.20 -3.27
CA PHE A 101 4.40 5.03 -4.71
C PHE A 101 5.35 3.91 -5.11
N VAL A 102 6.40 3.68 -4.32
CA VAL A 102 7.24 2.48 -4.48
C VAL A 102 6.41 1.21 -4.22
N TYR A 103 5.62 1.21 -3.14
CA TYR A 103 4.68 0.13 -2.85
C TYR A 103 3.65 -0.07 -3.95
N CYS A 104 2.98 1.00 -4.41
CA CYS A 104 2.00 0.90 -5.48
C CYS A 104 2.60 0.29 -6.75
N ALA A 105 3.80 0.73 -7.17
CA ALA A 105 4.49 0.18 -8.33
C ALA A 105 4.80 -1.33 -8.16
N ALA A 106 5.32 -1.73 -7.00
CA ALA A 106 5.62 -3.14 -6.70
C ALA A 106 4.34 -4.01 -6.67
N ALA A 107 3.26 -3.53 -6.06
CA ALA A 107 1.97 -4.23 -6.01
C ALA A 107 1.34 -4.38 -7.40
N ILE A 108 1.42 -3.34 -8.24
CA ILE A 108 0.96 -3.38 -9.63
C ILE A 108 1.75 -4.45 -10.42
N CYS A 109 3.09 -4.42 -10.37
CA CYS A 109 3.93 -5.42 -11.03
C CYS A 109 3.61 -6.85 -10.55
N SER A 110 3.43 -7.03 -9.24
CA SER A 110 3.09 -8.32 -8.65
C SER A 110 1.73 -8.85 -9.12
N MET A 111 0.68 -8.03 -9.05
CA MET A 111 -0.68 -8.41 -9.49
C MET A 111 -0.74 -8.76 -10.98
N LEU A 112 0.05 -8.07 -11.81
CA LEU A 112 0.14 -8.30 -13.26
C LEU A 112 1.15 -9.40 -13.64
N LYS A 113 1.92 -9.91 -12.68
CA LYS A 113 3.01 -10.89 -12.89
C LYS A 113 4.05 -10.42 -13.93
N ASP A 114 4.27 -9.11 -14.03
CA ASP A 114 5.23 -8.50 -14.95
C ASP A 114 5.96 -7.35 -14.26
N TRP A 115 7.28 -7.52 -14.09
CA TRP A 115 8.17 -6.58 -13.41
C TRP A 115 8.91 -5.64 -14.36
N SER A 116 8.57 -5.62 -15.66
CA SER A 116 9.21 -4.74 -16.65
C SER A 116 8.99 -3.26 -16.37
N GLY A 117 7.95 -2.92 -15.60
CA GLY A 117 7.56 -1.56 -15.23
C GLY A 117 8.37 -0.88 -14.14
N MET A 118 9.40 -1.53 -13.58
CA MET A 118 10.28 -0.91 -12.57
C MET A 118 11.70 -1.50 -12.57
N ASP A 119 12.65 -0.73 -12.05
CA ASP A 119 13.96 -1.19 -11.62
C ASP A 119 13.89 -1.55 -10.12
N LYS A 120 13.92 -2.85 -9.81
CA LYS A 120 13.77 -3.36 -8.44
C LYS A 120 14.97 -3.02 -7.57
N GLU A 121 16.18 -3.01 -8.12
CA GLU A 121 17.40 -2.76 -7.34
C GLU A 121 17.45 -1.30 -6.87
N LYS A 122 17.13 -0.36 -7.74
CA LYS A 122 17.02 1.06 -7.35
C LYS A 122 15.90 1.30 -6.34
N ALA A 123 14.74 0.69 -6.55
CA ALA A 123 13.63 0.80 -5.60
C ALA A 123 14.03 0.25 -4.21
N LYS A 124 14.75 -0.88 -4.16
CA LYS A 124 15.33 -1.42 -2.93
C LYS A 124 16.25 -0.41 -2.27
N GLU A 125 17.24 0.13 -2.98
CA GLU A 125 18.18 1.12 -2.46
C GLU A 125 17.47 2.33 -1.84
N TYR A 126 16.44 2.86 -2.51
CA TYR A 126 15.60 3.92 -1.96
C TYR A 126 14.93 3.52 -0.64
N ILE A 127 14.32 2.32 -0.59
CA ILE A 127 13.66 1.81 0.61
C ILE A 127 14.66 1.68 1.77
N LEU A 128 15.87 1.19 1.52
CA LEU A 128 16.89 1.03 2.58
C LEU A 128 17.27 2.37 3.20
N ASN A 129 17.35 3.42 2.38
CA ASN A 129 17.61 4.78 2.87
C ASN A 129 16.44 5.39 3.67
N CYS A 130 15.26 4.77 3.64
CA CYS A 130 14.09 5.19 4.40
C CYS A 130 14.00 4.54 5.79
N GLN A 131 14.79 3.50 6.10
CA GLN A 131 14.83 2.94 7.44
C GLN A 131 15.48 3.95 8.40
N SER A 132 14.75 4.34 9.44
CA SER A 132 15.21 5.36 10.39
C SER A 132 16.00 4.74 11.54
N TYR A 133 16.63 5.60 12.33
CA TYR A 133 17.45 5.22 13.49
C TYR A 133 16.71 4.41 14.56
N ASP A 134 15.38 4.43 14.52
CA ASP A 134 14.52 3.79 15.51
C ASP A 134 13.88 2.49 15.03
N GLY A 135 14.22 2.04 13.80
CA GLY A 135 13.85 0.74 13.21
C GLY A 135 12.72 0.78 12.20
N GLY A 136 11.78 1.71 12.36
CA GLY A 136 10.69 1.90 11.40
C GLY A 136 11.16 2.59 10.13
N PHE A 137 10.25 2.79 9.18
CA PHE A 137 10.53 3.52 7.95
C PHE A 137 9.77 4.83 7.90
N GLY A 138 10.49 5.90 7.55
CA GLY A 138 9.90 7.18 7.19
C GLY A 138 9.39 7.17 5.75
N MET A 139 8.48 8.08 5.41
CA MET A 139 7.92 8.19 4.05
C MET A 139 8.99 8.46 2.99
N VAL A 140 10.00 9.24 3.37
CA VAL A 140 11.19 9.59 2.58
C VAL A 140 12.45 9.42 3.43
N PRO A 141 13.65 9.33 2.82
CA PRO A 141 14.89 9.24 3.57
C PRO A 141 15.06 10.34 4.62
N GLY A 142 15.43 9.95 5.84
CA GLY A 142 15.63 10.87 6.97
C GLY A 142 14.37 11.38 7.66
N SER A 143 13.16 10.99 7.21
CA SER A 143 11.91 11.37 7.89
C SER A 143 11.57 10.49 9.10
N GLU A 144 10.65 10.96 9.94
CA GLU A 144 10.13 10.22 11.11
C GLU A 144 9.49 8.89 10.67
N SER A 145 9.83 7.81 11.38
CA SER A 145 9.22 6.49 11.15
C SER A 145 7.70 6.53 11.32
N HIS A 146 7.00 5.95 10.36
CA HIS A 146 5.54 5.98 10.28
C HIS A 146 5.00 4.58 9.94
N GLY A 147 3.89 4.16 10.55
CA GLY A 147 3.32 2.82 10.36
C GLY A 147 2.99 2.52 8.90
N GLY A 148 2.36 3.46 8.20
CA GLY A 148 2.08 3.32 6.76
C GLY A 148 3.34 3.28 5.89
N GLY A 149 4.38 4.05 6.23
CA GLY A 149 5.66 4.04 5.51
C GLY A 149 6.39 2.71 5.72
N THR A 150 6.41 2.24 6.96
CA THR A 150 6.94 0.94 7.38
C THR A 150 6.26 -0.21 6.63
N PHE A 151 4.93 -0.21 6.56
CA PHE A 151 4.20 -1.18 5.75
C PHE A 151 4.61 -1.11 4.27
N CYS A 152 4.60 0.09 3.68
CA CYS A 152 4.93 0.25 2.26
C CYS A 152 6.34 -0.25 1.93
N ALA A 153 7.34 0.05 2.78
CA ALA A 153 8.70 -0.44 2.65
C ALA A 153 8.77 -1.98 2.68
N VAL A 154 8.24 -2.58 3.74
CA VAL A 154 8.33 -4.03 3.98
C VAL A 154 7.54 -4.79 2.91
N ALA A 155 6.31 -4.37 2.61
CA ALA A 155 5.50 -5.00 1.58
C ALA A 155 6.15 -4.88 0.19
N ALA A 156 6.74 -3.74 -0.16
CA ALA A 156 7.45 -3.59 -1.43
C ALA A 156 8.67 -4.52 -1.52
N LEU A 157 9.49 -4.60 -0.47
CA LEU A 157 10.64 -5.51 -0.43
C LEU A 157 10.19 -6.99 -0.53
N TYR A 158 9.10 -7.34 0.15
CA TYR A 158 8.53 -8.68 0.15
C TYR A 158 8.01 -9.07 -1.24
N LEU A 159 7.20 -8.21 -1.87
CA LEU A 159 6.67 -8.41 -3.23
C LEU A 159 7.81 -8.50 -4.26
N MET A 160 8.85 -7.69 -4.07
CA MET A 160 10.06 -7.75 -4.89
C MET A 160 10.95 -8.97 -4.58
N GLY A 161 10.65 -9.78 -3.57
CA GLY A 161 11.45 -10.96 -3.22
C GLY A 161 12.84 -10.64 -2.65
N PHE A 162 13.03 -9.44 -2.09
CA PHE A 162 14.25 -9.05 -1.38
C PHE A 162 14.25 -9.48 0.09
N ILE A 163 13.06 -9.79 0.61
CA ILE A 163 12.87 -10.39 1.93
C ILE A 163 11.89 -11.56 1.83
N GLN A 164 12.02 -12.54 2.72
CA GLN A 164 11.16 -13.72 2.80
C GLN A 164 10.25 -13.66 4.04
N VAL A 165 9.30 -14.61 4.13
CA VAL A 165 8.51 -14.83 5.35
C VAL A 165 9.44 -15.28 6.49
N ASP A 166 9.07 -14.97 7.73
CA ASP A 166 9.76 -15.43 8.95
C ASP A 166 11.20 -14.93 9.13
N LEU A 167 11.48 -13.70 8.66
CA LEU A 167 12.77 -13.03 8.90
C LEU A 167 13.16 -12.99 10.38
N ALA A 168 12.18 -12.85 11.29
CA ALA A 168 12.44 -12.82 12.73
C ALA A 168 13.04 -14.13 13.26
N SER A 169 12.75 -15.26 12.60
CA SER A 169 13.22 -16.59 13.02
C SER A 169 14.54 -17.00 12.33
N ASN A 170 14.87 -16.39 11.19
CA ASN A 170 16.00 -16.75 10.34
C ASN A 170 17.14 -15.71 10.40
N SER A 171 17.69 -15.49 11.60
CA SER A 171 18.82 -14.58 11.89
C SER A 171 20.16 -14.93 11.20
N ARG A 172 20.17 -15.90 10.27
CA ARG A 172 21.36 -16.39 9.56
C ARG A 172 21.53 -15.79 8.16
N GLU A 173 20.50 -15.21 7.58
CA GLU A 173 20.59 -14.53 6.28
C GLU A 173 20.79 -13.02 6.46
N SER A 174 21.66 -12.44 5.63
CA SER A 174 21.89 -11.00 5.59
C SER A 174 20.67 -10.32 4.98
N ALA A 175 19.67 -9.99 5.81
CA ALA A 175 18.55 -9.16 5.39
C ALA A 175 19.07 -7.76 4.97
N PRO A 176 18.48 -7.14 3.94
CA PRO A 176 18.93 -5.82 3.49
C PRO A 176 18.53 -4.70 4.48
N ILE A 177 17.70 -5.01 5.48
CA ILE A 177 17.18 -4.10 6.51
C ILE A 177 17.52 -4.62 7.90
N ASP A 178 17.54 -3.74 8.91
CA ASP A 178 17.64 -4.14 10.31
C ASP A 178 16.29 -4.66 10.80
N VAL A 179 16.09 -5.98 10.71
CA VAL A 179 14.84 -6.65 11.10
C VAL A 179 14.62 -6.61 12.61
N GLN A 180 15.68 -6.67 13.41
CA GLN A 180 15.56 -6.68 14.86
C GLN A 180 15.04 -5.33 15.36
N LEU A 181 15.62 -4.23 14.88
CA LEU A 181 15.18 -2.90 15.26
C LEU A 181 13.78 -2.59 14.70
N LEU A 182 13.45 -3.07 13.50
CA LEU A 182 12.10 -3.01 12.94
C LEU A 182 11.08 -3.74 13.83
N LEU A 183 11.40 -4.97 14.26
CA LEU A 183 10.54 -5.75 15.15
C LEU A 183 10.29 -5.01 16.46
N GLU A 184 11.34 -4.52 17.12
CA GLU A 184 11.22 -3.73 18.34
C GLU A 184 10.36 -2.49 18.14
N TRP A 185 10.56 -1.78 17.02
CA TRP A 185 9.75 -0.62 16.67
C TRP A 185 8.27 -0.97 16.54
N CYS A 186 7.94 -2.04 15.81
CA CYS A 186 6.57 -2.51 15.60
C CYS A 186 5.90 -2.95 16.91
N LEU A 187 6.58 -3.73 17.75
CA LEU A 187 6.01 -4.20 19.03
C LEU A 187 5.71 -3.03 19.98
N GLN A 188 6.57 -2.02 20.01
CA GLN A 188 6.34 -0.78 20.77
C GLN A 188 5.23 0.11 20.19
N ARG A 189 4.53 -0.31 19.13
CA ARG A 189 3.35 0.41 18.61
C ARG A 189 2.05 -0.07 19.21
N GLN A 190 2.00 -1.27 19.80
CA GLN A 190 0.81 -1.65 20.56
C GLN A 190 0.79 -0.86 21.87
N ALA A 191 -0.22 -0.01 22.02
CA ALA A 191 -0.37 0.86 23.19
C ALA A 191 -1.14 0.14 24.31
N ALA A 192 -1.23 0.80 25.47
CA ALA A 192 -1.90 0.25 26.65
C ALA A 192 -3.41 0.05 26.46
N ASP A 193 -4.03 0.71 25.47
CA ASP A 193 -5.43 0.52 25.08
C ASP A 193 -5.64 -0.69 24.14
N GLY A 194 -4.59 -1.44 23.82
CA GLY A 194 -4.62 -2.60 22.92
C GLY A 194 -4.47 -2.25 21.44
N GLY A 195 -4.75 -1.00 21.06
CA GLY A 195 -4.63 -0.50 19.70
C GLY A 195 -3.20 -0.21 19.28
N PHE A 196 -3.02 0.15 18.00
CA PHE A 196 -1.72 0.50 17.45
C PHE A 196 -1.59 1.99 17.17
N GLN A 197 -0.49 2.59 17.62
CA GLN A 197 -0.10 3.94 17.21
C GLN A 197 0.71 3.91 15.91
N GLY A 198 0.48 4.88 15.03
CA GLY A 198 1.25 5.01 13.78
C GLY A 198 2.66 5.55 13.95
N ARG A 199 2.90 6.26 15.06
CA ARG A 199 4.14 6.92 15.42
C ARG A 199 4.30 6.94 16.93
N ARG A 200 5.54 7.11 17.41
CA ARG A 200 5.82 7.23 18.84
C ARG A 200 5.03 8.41 19.44
N ASN A 201 4.45 8.21 20.63
CA ASN A 201 3.70 9.24 21.38
C ASN A 201 2.49 9.82 20.61
N LYS A 202 1.84 9.02 19.77
CA LYS A 202 0.57 9.35 19.12
C LYS A 202 -0.52 8.42 19.60
N PRO A 203 -1.80 8.82 19.55
CA PRO A 203 -2.89 7.94 19.92
C PRO A 203 -2.95 6.71 19.01
N SER A 204 -3.51 5.62 19.54
CA SER A 204 -3.93 4.47 18.75
C SER A 204 -4.96 4.87 17.70
N ASP A 205 -4.95 4.21 16.55
CA ASP A 205 -5.88 4.46 15.44
C ASP A 205 -6.17 3.12 14.75
N THR A 206 -7.45 2.86 14.48
CA THR A 206 -7.97 1.62 13.88
C THR A 206 -7.14 1.13 12.69
N CYS A 207 -6.68 2.04 11.82
CA CYS A 207 -5.99 1.61 10.60
C CYS A 207 -4.60 1.01 10.87
N TYR A 208 -3.92 1.39 11.96
CA TYR A 208 -2.60 0.85 12.28
C TYR A 208 -2.63 -0.58 12.80
N ALA A 209 -3.80 -1.08 13.22
CA ALA A 209 -3.98 -2.50 13.49
C ALA A 209 -3.66 -3.34 12.24
N PHE A 210 -4.01 -2.84 11.04
CA PHE A 210 -3.57 -3.43 9.79
C PHE A 210 -2.15 -3.00 9.41
N TRP A 211 -1.83 -1.69 9.41
CA TRP A 211 -0.52 -1.26 8.87
C TRP A 211 0.67 -1.84 9.64
N ILE A 212 0.62 -1.86 10.96
CA ILE A 212 1.66 -2.47 11.80
C ILE A 212 1.50 -3.99 11.84
N GLY A 213 0.27 -4.48 11.96
CA GLY A 213 -0.02 -5.91 11.99
C GLY A 213 0.44 -6.64 10.72
N GLY A 214 0.25 -6.04 9.55
CA GLY A 214 0.69 -6.56 8.26
C GLY A 214 2.21 -6.67 8.16
N VAL A 215 2.95 -5.69 8.69
CA VAL A 215 4.42 -5.78 8.82
C VAL A 215 4.81 -6.97 9.68
N LEU A 216 4.21 -7.08 10.87
CA LEU A 216 4.47 -8.19 11.79
C LEU A 216 4.11 -9.56 11.20
N LYS A 217 3.05 -9.65 10.40
CA LYS A 217 2.71 -10.88 9.65
C LYS A 217 3.79 -11.22 8.61
N MET A 218 4.20 -10.26 7.78
CA MET A 218 5.22 -10.49 6.75
C MET A 218 6.56 -10.93 7.33
N ILE A 219 6.97 -10.40 8.49
CA ILE A 219 8.24 -10.78 9.13
C ILE A 219 8.13 -11.99 10.08
N GLY A 220 6.95 -12.62 10.18
CA GLY A 220 6.71 -13.82 11.01
C GLY A 220 6.56 -13.58 12.51
N ALA A 221 6.32 -12.33 12.93
CA ALA A 221 6.33 -11.91 14.34
C ALA A 221 4.94 -11.54 14.89
N TYR A 222 3.86 -11.75 14.12
CA TYR A 222 2.51 -11.37 14.56
C TYR A 222 2.01 -12.12 15.80
N HIS A 223 2.60 -13.26 16.15
CA HIS A 223 2.25 -14.00 17.36
C HIS A 223 2.77 -13.34 18.67
N LEU A 224 3.59 -12.28 18.55
CA LEU A 224 4.20 -11.60 19.70
C LEU A 224 3.38 -10.43 20.26
N ILE A 225 2.27 -10.08 19.62
CA ILE A 225 1.38 -9.00 20.09
C ILE A 225 0.24 -9.56 20.94
N ASP A 226 -0.41 -8.71 21.71
CA ASP A 226 -1.61 -9.07 22.46
C ASP A 226 -2.83 -9.06 21.52
N HIS A 227 -3.23 -10.24 21.02
CA HIS A 227 -4.39 -10.38 20.13
C HIS A 227 -5.71 -10.04 20.81
N GLY A 228 -5.87 -10.39 22.09
CA GLY A 228 -7.10 -10.13 22.84
C GLY A 228 -7.32 -8.64 23.02
N ALA A 229 -6.30 -7.91 23.48
CA ALA A 229 -6.37 -6.46 23.64
C ALA A 229 -6.61 -5.74 22.31
N LEU A 230 -6.02 -6.22 21.21
CA LEU A 230 -6.26 -5.64 19.89
C LEU A 230 -7.71 -5.84 19.42
N GLN A 231 -8.27 -7.03 19.63
CA GLN A 231 -9.65 -7.33 19.30
C GLN A 231 -10.61 -6.43 20.10
N GLU A 232 -10.40 -6.31 21.41
CA GLU A 232 -11.19 -5.43 22.27
C GLU A 232 -11.13 -3.97 21.79
N PHE A 233 -9.94 -3.45 21.49
CA PHE A 233 -9.76 -2.11 20.93
C PHE A 233 -10.56 -1.90 19.63
N LEU A 234 -10.47 -2.83 18.67
CA LEU A 234 -11.19 -2.74 17.40
C LEU A 234 -12.70 -2.72 17.61
N LEU A 235 -13.22 -3.51 18.55
CA LEU A 235 -14.65 -3.52 18.89
C LEU A 235 -15.11 -2.18 19.48
N THR A 236 -14.26 -1.48 20.24
CA THR A 236 -14.58 -0.10 20.70
C THR A 236 -14.62 0.93 19.57
N CYS A 237 -14.00 0.65 18.44
CA CYS A 237 -14.03 1.52 17.26
C CYS A 237 -15.19 1.16 16.31
N GLN A 238 -15.96 0.11 16.60
CA GLN A 238 -17.13 -0.25 15.82
C GLN A 238 -18.31 0.66 16.19
N THR A 239 -19.02 1.15 15.18
CA THR A 239 -20.14 2.09 15.39
C THR A 239 -21.49 1.38 15.33
N CYS A 240 -22.50 1.96 16.00
CA CYS A 240 -23.89 1.45 15.94
C CYS A 240 -24.54 1.56 14.55
N TYR A 241 -23.95 2.34 13.64
CA TYR A 241 -24.37 2.48 12.25
C TYR A 241 -23.75 1.42 11.32
N GLY A 242 -22.85 0.58 11.84
CA GLY A 242 -22.04 -0.36 11.08
C GLY A 242 -20.77 0.26 10.51
N GLY A 243 -19.70 -0.53 10.44
CA GLY A 243 -18.36 -0.04 10.09
C GLY A 243 -17.57 0.46 11.30
N PHE A 244 -16.35 0.91 11.04
CA PHE A 244 -15.38 1.34 12.04
C PHE A 244 -15.04 2.82 11.87
N SER A 245 -14.87 3.50 13.00
CA SER A 245 -14.31 4.85 13.11
C SER A 245 -12.79 4.80 13.30
N LYS A 246 -12.16 5.98 13.33
CA LYS A 246 -10.72 6.12 13.55
C LYS A 246 -10.31 5.85 14.99
N PHE A 247 -11.05 6.41 15.94
CA PHE A 247 -10.80 6.32 17.36
C PHE A 247 -11.99 5.70 18.10
N PRO A 248 -11.76 5.12 19.29
CA PRO A 248 -12.86 4.80 20.20
C PRO A 248 -13.76 6.02 20.43
N ASP A 249 -15.05 5.78 20.59
CA ASP A 249 -16.09 6.79 20.84
C ASP A 249 -16.34 7.82 19.72
N ASP A 250 -15.62 7.76 18.59
CA ASP A 250 -15.97 8.54 17.40
C ASP A 250 -17.35 8.08 16.86
N GLU A 251 -18.29 9.02 16.69
CA GLU A 251 -19.69 8.70 16.37
C GLU A 251 -19.90 8.15 14.95
N LEU A 252 -19.05 8.55 14.00
CA LEU A 252 -19.26 8.29 12.58
C LEU A 252 -18.17 7.39 12.01
N PRO A 253 -18.54 6.28 11.36
CA PRO A 253 -17.59 5.44 10.65
C PRO A 253 -17.18 6.10 9.33
N ASP A 254 -16.05 5.66 8.78
CA ASP A 254 -15.68 5.96 7.40
C ASP A 254 -15.20 4.71 6.67
N ILE A 255 -15.19 4.77 5.33
CA ILE A 255 -14.87 3.62 4.48
C ILE A 255 -13.43 3.16 4.68
N TYR A 256 -12.51 4.08 4.97
CA TYR A 256 -11.09 3.78 5.13
C TYR A 256 -10.86 2.98 6.43
N HIS A 257 -11.30 3.48 7.57
CA HIS A 257 -11.15 2.76 8.84
C HIS A 257 -12.03 1.52 8.90
N SER A 258 -13.20 1.53 8.25
CA SER A 258 -14.02 0.32 8.12
C SER A 258 -13.30 -0.80 7.37
N TYR A 259 -12.63 -0.47 6.27
CA TYR A 259 -11.82 -1.42 5.53
C TYR A 259 -10.65 -1.93 6.37
N TYR A 260 -9.87 -1.05 6.99
CA TYR A 260 -8.70 -1.47 7.76
C TYR A 260 -9.03 -2.16 9.09
N GLY A 261 -10.18 -1.85 9.70
CA GLY A 261 -10.71 -2.59 10.84
C GLY A 261 -11.02 -4.04 10.46
N LEU A 262 -11.75 -4.25 9.35
CA LEU A 262 -11.99 -5.60 8.81
C LEU A 262 -10.70 -6.31 8.40
N ALA A 263 -9.77 -5.60 7.77
CA ALA A 263 -8.46 -6.15 7.41
C ALA A 263 -7.68 -6.60 8.66
N ALA A 264 -7.73 -5.84 9.76
CA ALA A 264 -7.11 -6.21 11.02
C ALA A 264 -7.77 -7.43 11.67
N LEU A 265 -9.11 -7.52 11.66
CA LEU A 265 -9.84 -8.71 12.10
C LEU A 265 -9.48 -9.95 11.28
N SER A 266 -9.30 -9.79 9.96
CA SER A 266 -8.78 -10.87 9.11
C SER A 266 -7.37 -11.32 9.53
N LEU A 267 -6.48 -10.39 9.89
CA LEU A 267 -5.15 -10.73 10.40
C LEU A 267 -5.20 -11.47 11.75
N LEU A 268 -6.17 -11.15 12.61
CA LEU A 268 -6.44 -11.85 13.87
C LEU A 268 -6.99 -13.27 13.66
N GLY A 269 -7.53 -13.57 12.48
CA GLY A 269 -8.10 -14.88 12.14
C GLY A 269 -9.53 -15.06 12.65
N GLU A 270 -10.32 -13.97 12.71
CA GLU A 270 -11.75 -14.06 12.99
C GLU A 270 -12.45 -15.00 12.00
N GLU A 271 -13.21 -15.97 12.50
CA GLU A 271 -13.81 -17.04 11.69
C GLU A 271 -14.76 -16.52 10.60
N GLU A 272 -15.46 -15.41 10.86
CA GLU A 272 -16.42 -14.81 9.93
C GLU A 272 -15.79 -13.84 8.91
N VAL A 273 -14.47 -13.64 8.96
CA VAL A 273 -13.74 -12.73 8.08
C VAL A 273 -12.79 -13.50 7.18
N GLU A 274 -12.95 -13.30 5.87
CA GLU A 274 -12.09 -13.94 4.86
C GLU A 274 -10.60 -13.63 5.09
N PRO A 275 -9.68 -14.60 4.93
CA PRO A 275 -8.25 -14.38 5.06
C PRO A 275 -7.70 -13.33 4.08
N LEU A 276 -6.75 -12.52 4.54
CA LEU A 276 -6.15 -11.44 3.77
C LEU A 276 -4.73 -11.80 3.32
N CYS A 277 -4.40 -11.46 2.06
CA CYS A 277 -3.03 -11.31 1.60
C CYS A 277 -2.51 -9.94 2.10
N ALA A 278 -1.75 -9.96 3.20
CA ALA A 278 -1.36 -8.74 3.90
C ALA A 278 -0.54 -7.78 3.02
N GLU A 279 0.41 -8.31 2.25
CA GLU A 279 1.32 -7.55 1.39
C GLU A 279 0.59 -6.85 0.22
N LEU A 280 -0.55 -7.36 -0.24
CA LEU A 280 -1.35 -6.72 -1.29
C LEU A 280 -2.59 -6.00 -0.75
N GLY A 281 -2.92 -6.16 0.54
CA GLY A 281 -4.11 -5.58 1.13
C GLY A 281 -5.37 -5.98 0.35
N ILE A 282 -5.51 -7.26 0.00
CA ILE A 282 -6.72 -7.83 -0.62
C ILE A 282 -6.99 -9.23 -0.07
N ILE A 283 -8.22 -9.71 -0.19
CA ILE A 283 -8.59 -11.07 0.24
C ILE A 283 -7.74 -12.12 -0.49
N ALA A 284 -7.30 -13.15 0.22
CA ALA A 284 -6.43 -14.20 -0.31
C ALA A 284 -7.10 -14.98 -1.46
N ALA A 285 -8.42 -15.11 -1.43
CA ALA A 285 -9.20 -15.75 -2.50
C ALA A 285 -9.13 -15.01 -3.85
N ALA A 286 -8.66 -13.77 -3.87
CA ALA A 286 -8.54 -12.96 -5.09
C ALA A 286 -7.18 -13.06 -5.80
N LEU A 287 -6.22 -13.85 -5.28
CA LEU A 287 -4.86 -13.94 -5.81
C LEU A 287 -4.72 -14.73 -7.12
#